data_AF-A0A0A3Z768-F1
#
_entry.id   AF-A0A0A3Z768-F1
#
_cell.length_a   1.000
_cell.length_b   1.000
_cell.length_c   1.000
_cell.angle_alpha   90.00
_cell.angle_beta   90.00
_cell.angle_gamma   90.00
#
_symmetry.space_group_name_H-M   'P 1'
#
loop_
_entity.id
_entity.type
_entity.pdbx_description
1 polymer ?
#
loop_
_entity_poly.entity_id
_entity_poly.type
_entity_poly.pdbx_seq_one_letter_code
_entity_poly.pdbx_strand_id
1 'polypeptide(L)'
;MRQFRRLLSIAPNSDETVYLVADNSGRNGSAWCEADLESAVEIVIQDLLAGEYRKPIRIVAFNPAERWSEDVSEDIAREIRRRCNLQLSDVPSHLQEFVDRYSPQDMQQFSLHLV
;
A
#
# COMPACT_ATOMS: atom_id res chain seq x y z
N MET A 1 12.94 -35.53 25.53
CA MET A 1 12.33 -35.02 24.27
C MET A 1 11.39 -33.89 24.65
N ARG A 2 11.73 -32.65 24.28
CA ARG A 2 10.97 -31.46 24.68
C ARG A 2 9.77 -31.33 23.75
N GLN A 3 8.55 -31.57 24.25
CA GLN A 3 7.33 -31.30 23.50
C GLN A 3 7.33 -29.81 23.13
N PHE A 4 7.47 -29.51 21.83
CA PHE A 4 7.08 -28.21 21.30
C PHE A 4 5.58 -28.12 21.50
N ARG A 5 5.15 -27.41 22.55
CA ARG A 5 3.78 -26.91 22.64
C ARG A 5 3.57 -26.09 21.36
N ARG A 6 2.71 -26.55 20.46
CA ARG A 6 2.17 -25.69 19.40
C ARG A 6 1.65 -24.46 20.13
N LEU A 7 2.33 -23.32 19.96
CA LEU A 7 1.74 -22.06 20.38
C LEU A 7 0.45 -21.95 19.57
N LEU A 8 -0.68 -21.79 20.27
CA LEU A 8 -1.92 -21.39 19.63
C LEU A 8 -1.59 -20.16 18.78
N SER A 9 -1.83 -20.25 17.48
CA SER A 9 -1.68 -19.10 16.60
C SER A 9 -2.66 -18.04 17.08
N ILE A 10 -2.16 -16.85 17.40
CA ILE A 10 -3.01 -15.67 17.65
C ILE A 10 -3.45 -15.02 16.34
N ALA A 11 -2.83 -15.40 15.21
CA ALA A 11 -3.23 -14.91 13.92
C ALA A 11 -4.67 -15.39 13.63
N PRO A 12 -5.54 -14.50 13.13
CA PRO A 12 -6.84 -14.89 12.63
C PRO A 12 -6.68 -16.05 11.64
N ASN A 13 -7.60 -17.01 11.68
CA ASN A 13 -7.63 -18.10 10.72
C ASN A 13 -8.39 -17.65 9.46
N SER A 14 -7.99 -16.50 8.90
CA SER A 14 -8.49 -15.99 7.61
C SER A 14 -7.46 -16.28 6.53
N ASP A 15 -7.95 -16.67 5.35
CA ASP A 15 -7.12 -16.82 4.14
C ASP A 15 -6.89 -15.46 3.44
N GLU A 16 -7.33 -14.37 4.08
CA GLU A 16 -7.31 -13.03 3.53
C GLU A 16 -5.94 -12.36 3.70
N THR A 17 -5.54 -11.62 2.68
CA THR A 17 -4.36 -10.76 2.73
C THR A 17 -4.73 -9.48 3.44
N VAL A 18 -4.04 -9.19 4.54
CA VAL A 18 -4.21 -7.97 5.33
C VAL A 18 -3.24 -6.91 4.84
N TYR A 19 -3.70 -5.66 4.76
CA TYR A 19 -2.89 -4.51 4.39
C TYR A 19 -2.72 -3.57 5.59
N LEU A 20 -1.47 -3.21 5.87
CA LEU A 20 -1.11 -2.21 6.88
C LEU A 20 -0.53 -0.98 6.19
N VAL A 21 -1.13 0.18 6.44
CA VAL A 21 -0.63 1.46 5.95
C VAL A 21 0.07 2.17 7.11
N ALA A 22 1.38 2.38 6.98
CA ALA A 22 2.11 3.29 7.85
C ALA A 22 1.77 4.73 7.43
N ASP A 23 1.02 5.45 8.26
CA ASP A 23 0.59 6.82 7.97
C ASP A 23 1.23 7.81 8.95
N ASN A 24 1.75 8.93 8.43
CA ASN A 24 2.28 10.01 9.26
C ASN A 24 1.21 11.06 9.53
N SER A 25 0.60 10.97 10.71
CA SER A 25 -0.42 11.92 11.17
C SER A 25 0.15 13.26 11.69
N GLY A 26 1.46 13.49 11.55
CA GLY A 26 2.12 14.73 11.97
C GLY A 26 2.39 14.77 13.48
N ARG A 27 1.58 15.53 14.24
CA ARG A 27 1.82 15.78 15.69
C ARG A 27 1.76 14.52 16.56
N ASN A 28 1.05 13.49 16.10
CA ASN A 28 0.91 12.22 16.79
C ASN A 28 1.95 11.18 16.32
N GLY A 29 2.82 11.54 15.37
CA GLY A 29 3.82 10.64 14.79
C GLY A 29 3.26 9.69 13.72
N SER A 30 4.06 8.69 13.37
CA SER A 30 3.69 7.62 12.45
C SER A 30 2.94 6.51 13.17
N ALA A 31 1.79 6.10 12.64
CA ALA A 31 1.02 4.96 13.12
C ALA A 31 0.89 3.90 12.00
N TRP A 32 0.73 2.64 12.40
CA TRP A 32 0.30 1.59 11.49
C TRP A 32 -1.21 1.45 11.60
N CYS A 33 -1.90 1.74 10.52
CA CYS A 33 -3.35 1.60 10.41
C CYS A 33 -3.62 0.32 9.62
N GLU A 34 -4.35 -0.61 10.24
CA GLU A 34 -4.94 -1.74 9.53
C GLU A 34 -6.04 -1.19 8.63
N ALA A 35 -5.98 -1.51 7.33
CA ALA A 35 -7.12 -1.33 6.45
C ALA A 35 -8.22 -2.33 6.86
N ASP A 36 -9.49 -2.00 6.63
CA ASP A 36 -10.63 -2.79 7.12
C ASP A 36 -10.43 -4.30 6.92
N LEU A 37 -10.87 -5.17 7.84
CA LEU A 37 -10.45 -6.57 7.89
C LEU A 37 -10.80 -7.35 6.60
N GLU A 38 -11.84 -6.92 5.88
CA GLU A 38 -12.28 -7.48 4.59
C GLU A 38 -11.66 -6.76 3.37
N SER A 39 -10.65 -5.92 3.58
CA SER A 39 -10.14 -5.02 2.54
C SER A 39 -9.30 -5.76 1.50
N ALA A 40 -9.92 -5.98 0.34
CA ALA A 40 -9.18 -6.21 -0.89
C ALA A 40 -8.27 -5.01 -1.19
N VAL A 41 -7.16 -5.23 -1.91
CA VAL A 41 -6.24 -4.18 -2.38
C VAL A 41 -6.96 -2.98 -3.02
N GLU A 42 -8.10 -3.22 -3.65
CA GLU A 42 -8.96 -2.20 -4.23
C GLU A 42 -9.47 -1.17 -3.22
N ILE A 43 -9.90 -1.63 -2.04
CA ILE A 43 -10.42 -0.77 -0.97
C ILE A 43 -9.30 0.11 -0.43
N VAL A 44 -8.12 -0.47 -0.18
CA VAL A 44 -6.94 0.29 0.26
C VAL A 44 -6.59 1.40 -0.72
N ILE A 45 -6.62 1.12 -2.03
CA ILE A 45 -6.34 2.13 -3.07
C ILE A 45 -7.43 3.22 -3.08
N GLN A 46 -8.70 2.84 -2.92
CA GLN A 46 -9.80 3.80 -2.85
C GLN A 46 -9.67 4.72 -1.63
N ASP A 47 -9.36 4.17 -0.46
CA ASP A 47 -9.17 4.93 0.78
C ASP A 47 -7.97 5.89 0.70
N LEU A 48 -6.87 5.44 0.09
CA LEU A 48 -5.71 6.29 -0.21
C LEU A 48 -6.10 7.46 -1.10
N LEU A 49 -6.81 7.20 -2.20
CA LEU A 49 -7.29 8.23 -3.13
C LEU A 49 -8.30 9.18 -2.48
N ALA A 50 -9.18 8.66 -1.61
CA ALA A 50 -10.17 9.43 -0.86
C ALA A 50 -9.55 10.30 0.24
N GLY A 51 -8.33 10.00 0.69
CA GLY A 51 -7.63 10.79 1.69
C GLY A 51 -7.87 10.34 3.14
N GLU A 52 -8.31 9.09 3.33
CA GLU A 52 -8.43 8.47 4.66
C GLU A 52 -7.05 8.32 5.35
N TYR A 53 -5.98 8.29 4.55
CA TYR A 53 -4.59 8.36 5.01
C TYR A 53 -3.98 9.72 4.68
N ARG A 54 -3.41 10.39 5.69
CA ARG A 54 -2.96 11.80 5.57
C ARG A 54 -1.63 11.96 4.87
N LYS A 55 -0.70 11.03 5.12
CA LYS A 55 0.67 11.03 4.58
C LYS A 55 1.22 9.60 4.64
N PRO A 56 0.78 8.70 3.75
CA PRO A 56 1.24 7.33 3.73
C PRO A 56 2.75 7.27 3.49
N ILE A 57 3.43 6.43 4.26
CA ILE A 57 4.88 6.26 4.24
C ILE A 57 5.26 4.93 3.60
N ARG A 58 4.52 3.87 3.93
CA ARG A 58 4.78 2.48 3.52
C ARG A 58 3.49 1.68 3.62
N ILE A 59 3.32 0.70 2.75
CA ILE A 59 2.21 -0.25 2.79
C ILE A 59 2.79 -1.66 2.78
N VAL A 60 2.42 -2.44 3.80
CA VAL A 60 2.84 -3.84 3.93
C VAL A 60 1.61 -4.72 3.79
N ALA A 61 1.70 -5.72 2.93
CA ALA A 61 0.72 -6.79 2.85
C ALA A 61 1.26 -8.01 3.58
N PHE A 62 0.38 -8.78 4.21
CA PHE A 62 0.74 -10.09 4.75
C PHE A 62 -0.45 -11.03 4.74
N ASN A 63 -0.17 -12.32 4.57
CA ASN A 63 -1.16 -13.39 4.66
C ASN A 63 -0.66 -14.44 5.66
N PRO A 64 -1.26 -14.53 6.86
CA PRO A 64 -0.84 -15.49 7.88
C PRO A 64 -1.08 -16.96 7.47
N ALA A 65 -2.14 -17.24 6.72
CA ALA A 65 -2.48 -18.58 6.25
C ALA A 65 -1.45 -19.09 5.23
N GLU A 66 -1.05 -18.21 4.30
CA GLU A 66 -0.07 -18.50 3.25
C GLU A 66 1.39 -18.26 3.69
N ARG A 67 1.60 -17.65 4.86
CA ARG A 67 2.90 -17.42 5.52
C ARG A 67 3.85 -16.50 4.76
N TRP A 68 3.32 -15.39 4.24
CA TRP A 68 4.15 -14.36 3.60
C TRP A 68 3.82 -12.96 4.13
N SER A 69 4.78 -12.06 3.97
CA SER A 69 4.64 -10.62 4.19
C SER A 69 5.56 -9.89 3.23
N GLU A 70 5.09 -8.79 2.65
CA GLU A 70 5.79 -8.05 1.61
C GLU A 70 5.51 -6.55 1.70
N ASP A 71 6.52 -5.72 1.40
CA ASP A 71 6.34 -4.28 1.20
C ASP A 71 5.77 -4.05 -0.21
N VAL A 72 4.48 -3.74 -0.29
CA VAL A 72 3.73 -3.58 -1.54
C VAL A 72 3.63 -2.10 -1.97
N SER A 73 4.44 -1.22 -1.36
CA SER A 73 4.36 0.22 -1.60
C SER A 73 4.58 0.60 -3.07
N GLU A 74 5.50 -0.08 -3.76
CA GLU A 74 5.79 0.14 -5.19
C GLU A 74 4.60 -0.19 -6.08
N ASP A 75 3.99 -1.35 -5.88
CA ASP A 75 2.86 -1.79 -6.71
C ASP A 75 1.64 -0.89 -6.50
N ILE A 76 1.36 -0.50 -5.25
CA ILE A 76 0.27 0.43 -4.95
C ILE A 76 0.55 1.83 -5.51
N ALA A 77 1.77 2.35 -5.37
CA ALA A 77 2.14 3.64 -5.95
C ALA A 77 2.00 3.65 -7.49
N ARG A 78 2.39 2.56 -8.16
CA ARG A 78 2.26 2.40 -9.60
C ARG A 78 0.79 2.37 -10.03
N GLU A 79 -0.05 1.64 -9.30
CA GLU A 79 -1.48 1.54 -9.59
C GLU A 79 -2.21 2.88 -9.35
N ILE A 80 -1.88 3.60 -8.28
CA ILE A 80 -2.39 4.97 -8.04
C ILE A 80 -2.03 5.87 -9.22
N ARG A 81 -0.75 5.92 -9.61
CA ARG A 81 -0.29 6.74 -10.74
C ARG A 81 -1.01 6.36 -12.03
N ARG A 82 -1.14 5.05 -12.30
CA ARG A 82 -1.87 4.53 -13.47
C ARG A 82 -3.33 4.99 -13.49
N ARG A 83 -4.05 4.91 -12.37
CA ARG A 83 -5.45 5.36 -12.27
C ARG A 83 -5.60 6.85 -12.50
N CYS A 84 -4.73 7.67 -11.88
CA CYS A 84 -4.70 9.11 -12.08
C CYS A 84 -4.50 9.46 -13.57
N ASN A 85 -3.53 8.81 -14.23
CA ASN A 85 -3.26 8.98 -15.66
C ASN A 85 -4.47 8.60 -16.54
N LEU A 86 -5.13 7.47 -16.24
CA LEU A 86 -6.32 7.01 -16.98
C LEU A 86 -7.51 7.98 -16.83
N GLN A 87 -7.61 8.65 -15.68
CA GLN A 87 -8.67 9.63 -15.40
C GLN A 87 -8.29 11.06 -15.83
N LEU A 88 -7.11 11.26 -16.44
CA LEU A 88 -6.57 12.58 -16.78
C LEU A 88 -6.57 13.53 -15.58
N SER A 89 -6.21 12.98 -14.42
CA SER A 89 -6.17 13.68 -13.13
C SER A 89 -4.76 13.61 -12.55
N ASP A 90 -4.39 14.63 -11.78
CA ASP A 90 -3.13 14.62 -11.04
C ASP A 90 -3.23 13.67 -9.82
N VAL A 91 -2.08 13.21 -9.35
CA VAL A 91 -2.00 12.48 -8.07
C VAL A 91 -2.39 13.44 -6.94
N PRO A 92 -3.29 13.05 -6.02
CA PRO A 92 -3.66 13.88 -4.88
C PRO A 92 -2.44 14.31 -4.06
N SER A 93 -2.41 15.58 -3.64
CA SER A 93 -1.23 16.18 -2.99
C SER A 93 -0.73 15.42 -1.75
N HIS A 94 -1.62 14.78 -0.98
CA HIS A 94 -1.26 13.97 0.20
C HIS A 94 -0.57 12.65 -0.16
N LEU A 95 -0.74 12.17 -1.39
CA LEU A 95 -0.09 10.97 -1.92
C LEU A 95 1.16 11.28 -2.75
N GLN A 96 1.38 12.52 -3.16
CA GLN A 96 2.45 12.88 -4.10
C GLN A 96 3.83 12.39 -3.63
N GLU A 97 4.18 12.65 -2.37
CA GLU A 97 5.46 12.21 -1.79
C GLU A 97 5.60 10.68 -1.76
N PHE A 98 4.50 9.95 -1.49
CA PHE A 98 4.48 8.50 -1.49
C PHE A 98 4.67 7.95 -2.91
N VAL A 99 3.91 8.48 -3.87
CA VAL A 99 3.93 8.03 -5.26
C VAL A 99 5.26 8.35 -5.94
N ASP A 100 5.86 9.51 -5.68
CA ASP A 100 7.17 9.86 -6.25
C ASP A 100 8.31 9.04 -5.66
N ARG A 101 8.20 8.64 -4.39
CA ARG A 101 9.18 7.76 -3.73
C ARG A 101 9.20 6.36 -4.34
N TYR A 102 8.02 5.80 -4.59
CA TYR A 102 7.85 4.38 -4.92
C TYR A 102 7.52 4.10 -6.39
N SER A 103 7.09 5.11 -7.13
CA SER A 103 6.87 5.04 -8.56
C SER A 103 7.49 6.28 -9.21
N PRO A 104 8.82 6.48 -9.14
CA PRO A 104 9.45 7.62 -9.78
C PRO A 104 9.07 7.65 -11.26
N GLN A 105 8.75 8.83 -11.79
CA GLN A 105 8.46 8.96 -13.21
C GLN A 105 9.68 8.44 -14.00
N ASP A 106 9.49 7.37 -14.76
CA ASP A 106 10.46 7.00 -15.79
C ASP A 106 10.51 8.17 -16.78
N MET A 107 11.54 9.01 -16.68
CA MET A 107 11.85 10.07 -17.65
C MET A 107 12.34 9.50 -19.00
N GLN A 108 11.91 8.29 -19.36
CA GLN A 108 12.32 7.55 -20.56
C GLN A 108 11.10 7.27 -21.44
N GLN A 109 10.41 8.31 -21.92
CA GLN A 109 9.54 8.22 -23.09
C GLN A 109 9.12 9.59 -23.66
N PHE A 110 10.11 10.45 -23.93
CA PHE A 110 9.95 11.52 -24.92
C PHE A 110 11.03 11.38 -26.00
N SER A 111 10.93 10.33 -26.79
CA SER A 111 11.60 10.26 -28.08
C SER A 111 10.70 9.53 -29.08
N LEU A 112 9.51 10.07 -29.32
CA LEU A 112 8.86 9.89 -30.60
C LEU A 112 9.53 10.87 -31.57
N HIS A 113 10.61 10.42 -32.20
CA HIS A 113 11.08 11.02 -33.44
C HIS A 113 9.96 10.86 -34.47
N LEU A 114 9.24 11.93 -34.74
CA LEU A 114 8.40 12.02 -35.93
C LEU A 114 9.35 12.16 -37.12
N VAL A 115 9.41 11.14 -37.96
CA VAL A 115 9.96 11.21 -39.33
C VAL A 115 8.80 11.26 -40.30
#